data_AF-A0A0J1IQH8-F1
#
_entry.id   AF-A0A0J1IQH8-F1
#
_cell.length_a   1.000
_cell.length_b   1.000
_cell.length_c   1.000
_cell.angle_alpha   90.00
_cell.angle_beta   90.00
_cell.angle_gamma   90.00
#
_symmetry.space_group_name_H-M   'P 1'
#
loop_
_entity.id
_entity.type
_entity.pdbx_description
1 polymer ?
#
loop_
_entity_poly.entity_id
_entity_poly.type
_entity_poly.pdbx_seq_one_letter_code
_entity_poly.pdbx_strand_id
1 'polypeptide(L)'
;MSMFCYQCQETAKGTGCTIKGVCGKTENVANLQDLLIYTLKGISIFALQAREMGIVRPEIDKFIMESLFTTITNANFDRSRFVARIEEGLKLRDELKQAIIKAGGTISADLNDAATWTGSAGEFDQKAALVGILTTENEDVRSLRQLLTYGLKGMAAYAEHAYTLAYKEDGIFAFIEKALAATLDDTLAADALVALNLEAGKYGVEVMALLDKANTTTYGNPELTKVNIGVRNNPAILVSGHDLKDLEELLIQTQGTGVDVYTHGEMLPAHYYPAFKKYDNFVGNYGNAWYKQDKEFESFNGPILLTTNCLIPPKDSYKDRLYTTGAVGFEGIKHISDRADGQSKDFSALIAHAKQCPSPTEIETGEIIGGFAHNQVLALADKVVEAVKSGAIKRFFVMAGCDGRMKSRDYYANFAEALPKDTVILTAGCAKYKYNKLNLGDIGGIPRVLDAGQCNDSYSLAVIALKLKEVFGLDDVNQLPISYNIAWYEQKAVIVLLALLYLGVKNIHLGPTLPAFLSPNVAKVLVENFGIAGITNVEDDLKIFLG
;
A
#
# COMPACT_ATOMS: atom_id res chain seq x y z
N MET A 1 -26.66 -10.50 6.90
CA MET A 1 -25.30 -10.84 6.45
C MET A 1 -24.42 -10.84 7.69
N SER A 2 -23.47 -11.77 7.79
CA SER A 2 -22.69 -11.92 9.02
C SER A 2 -21.53 -10.91 9.05
N MET A 3 -20.96 -10.61 7.88
CA MET A 3 -20.08 -9.46 7.63
C MET A 3 -20.42 -8.80 6.28
N PHE A 4 -19.81 -7.65 5.96
CA PHE A 4 -19.74 -7.13 4.59
C PHE A 4 -18.41 -6.42 4.36
N CYS A 5 -17.61 -6.89 3.40
CA CYS A 5 -16.34 -6.26 3.04
C CYS A 5 -16.05 -6.41 1.56
N TYR A 6 -15.76 -5.30 0.88
CA TYR A 6 -15.46 -5.27 -0.56
C TYR A 6 -14.23 -4.43 -0.94
N GLN A 7 -13.35 -4.13 0.02
CA GLN A 7 -12.26 -3.17 -0.16
C GLN A 7 -11.09 -3.64 -1.04
N CYS A 8 -11.07 -4.91 -1.47
CA CYS A 8 -9.98 -5.47 -2.29
C CYS A 8 -10.50 -6.17 -3.53
N GLN A 9 -9.63 -6.27 -4.54
CA GLN A 9 -9.93 -6.79 -5.85
C GLN A 9 -10.49 -8.23 -5.81
N GLU A 10 -10.03 -9.06 -4.86
CA GLU A 10 -10.47 -10.46 -4.72
C GLU A 10 -11.76 -10.64 -3.92
N THR A 11 -12.55 -9.58 -3.70
CA THR A 11 -13.81 -9.71 -2.99
C THR A 11 -14.74 -10.73 -3.67
N ALA A 12 -15.47 -11.50 -2.86
CA ALA A 12 -16.29 -12.61 -3.34
C ALA A 12 -17.26 -12.14 -4.44
N LYS A 13 -17.26 -12.86 -5.57
CA LYS A 13 -18.08 -12.61 -6.76
C LYS A 13 -17.92 -11.20 -7.36
N GLY A 14 -16.88 -10.45 -6.99
CA GLY A 14 -16.73 -9.05 -7.42
C GLY A 14 -17.79 -8.12 -6.83
N THR A 15 -18.45 -8.50 -5.73
CA THR A 15 -19.52 -7.70 -5.09
C THR A 15 -19.28 -7.45 -3.60
N GLY A 16 -18.88 -8.47 -2.84
CA GLY A 16 -18.73 -8.35 -1.39
C GLY A 16 -18.57 -9.69 -0.69
N CYS A 17 -17.63 -9.76 0.27
CA CYS A 17 -17.50 -10.91 1.16
C CYS A 17 -18.52 -10.81 2.30
N THR A 18 -19.40 -11.80 2.45
CA THR A 18 -20.56 -11.75 3.37
C THR A 18 -20.58 -12.80 4.49
N ILE A 19 -19.64 -13.74 4.47
CA ILE A 19 -19.51 -14.86 5.44
C ILE A 19 -18.08 -14.92 5.99
N LYS A 20 -17.10 -15.03 5.08
CA LYS A 20 -15.67 -14.96 5.37
C LYS A 20 -15.00 -14.28 4.19
N GLY A 21 -13.99 -13.44 4.45
CA GLY A 21 -13.19 -12.83 3.41
C GLY A 21 -12.43 -13.88 2.59
N VAL A 22 -12.30 -13.67 1.28
CA VAL A 22 -11.42 -14.50 0.42
C VAL A 22 -9.96 -14.47 0.91
N CYS A 23 -9.55 -13.36 1.52
CA CYS A 23 -8.27 -13.20 2.20
C CYS A 23 -8.13 -14.03 3.50
N GLY A 24 -9.19 -14.69 3.96
CA GLY A 24 -9.24 -15.45 5.21
C GLY A 24 -9.73 -14.67 6.42
N LYS A 25 -9.99 -13.36 6.29
CA LYS A 25 -10.55 -12.52 7.37
C LYS A 25 -11.90 -13.08 7.82
N THR A 26 -12.02 -13.37 9.11
CA THR A 26 -13.24 -13.86 9.74
C THR A 26 -14.23 -12.72 9.98
N GLU A 27 -15.50 -13.09 10.16
CA GLU A 27 -16.59 -12.15 10.45
C GLU A 27 -16.30 -11.24 11.64
N ASN A 28 -15.90 -11.80 12.78
CA ASN A 28 -15.64 -11.05 14.00
C ASN A 28 -14.53 -10.00 13.80
N VAL A 29 -13.47 -10.33 13.06
CA VAL A 29 -12.40 -9.38 12.73
C VAL A 29 -12.89 -8.33 11.74
N ALA A 30 -13.68 -8.72 10.73
CA ALA A 30 -14.23 -7.77 9.76
C ALA A 30 -15.14 -6.73 10.44
N ASN A 31 -16.04 -7.18 11.31
CA ASN A 31 -16.98 -6.30 12.00
C ASN A 31 -16.23 -5.38 12.98
N LEU A 32 -15.20 -5.86 13.70
CA LEU A 32 -14.38 -4.99 14.55
C LEU A 32 -13.54 -3.98 13.75
N GLN A 33 -13.12 -4.30 12.53
CA GLN A 33 -12.51 -3.30 11.65
C GLN A 33 -13.50 -2.20 11.28
N ASP A 34 -14.77 -2.55 11.01
CA ASP A 34 -15.83 -1.55 10.76
C ASP A 34 -16.07 -0.67 12.00
N LEU A 35 -16.14 -1.28 13.20
CA LEU A 35 -16.28 -0.53 14.45
C LEU A 35 -15.08 0.37 14.73
N LEU A 36 -13.85 -0.09 14.46
CA LEU A 36 -12.66 0.75 14.60
C LEU A 36 -12.76 1.96 13.67
N ILE A 37 -13.07 1.76 12.39
CA ILE A 37 -13.26 2.87 11.43
C ILE A 37 -14.36 3.81 11.92
N TYR A 38 -15.47 3.28 12.44
CA TYR A 38 -16.55 4.08 13.02
C TYR A 38 -16.06 4.97 14.18
N THR A 39 -15.28 4.40 15.11
CA THR A 39 -14.65 5.15 16.20
C THR A 39 -13.71 6.23 15.68
N LEU A 40 -12.88 5.95 14.65
CA LEU A 40 -11.98 6.95 14.06
C LEU A 40 -12.75 8.14 13.45
N LYS A 41 -13.90 7.89 12.81
CA LYS A 41 -14.77 8.96 12.31
C LYS A 41 -15.31 9.82 13.46
N GLY A 42 -15.67 9.20 14.57
CA GLY A 42 -16.08 9.88 15.80
C GLY A 42 -14.98 10.76 16.41
N ILE A 43 -13.75 10.26 16.48
CA ILE A 43 -12.57 11.04 16.88
C ILE A 43 -12.39 12.24 15.93
N SER A 44 -12.52 12.01 14.62
CA SER A 44 -12.28 13.02 13.60
C SER A 44 -13.26 14.20 13.67
N ILE A 45 -14.52 13.98 14.08
CA ILE A 45 -15.49 15.06 14.31
C ILE A 45 -14.96 16.06 15.36
N PHE A 46 -14.44 15.57 16.48
CA PHE A 46 -13.84 16.43 17.49
C PHE A 46 -12.47 16.97 17.07
N ALA A 47 -11.69 16.22 16.30
CA ALA A 47 -10.38 16.66 15.81
C ALA A 47 -10.48 17.91 14.93
N LEU A 48 -11.51 17.97 14.07
CA LEU A 48 -11.79 19.16 13.26
C LEU A 48 -12.09 20.39 14.13
N GLN A 49 -13.02 20.25 15.08
CA GLN A 49 -13.36 21.34 15.99
C GLN A 49 -12.15 21.77 16.83
N ALA A 50 -11.36 20.82 17.32
CA ALA A 50 -10.15 21.10 18.08
C ALA A 50 -9.14 21.90 17.25
N ARG A 51 -8.91 21.52 15.99
CA ARG A 51 -8.01 22.25 15.07
C ARG A 51 -8.49 23.67 14.78
N GLU A 52 -9.78 23.89 14.59
CA GLU A 52 -10.36 25.24 14.44
C GLU A 52 -10.08 26.14 15.65
N MET A 53 -9.94 25.54 16.84
CA MET A 53 -9.57 26.22 18.07
C MET A 53 -8.06 26.28 18.33
N GLY A 54 -7.23 25.82 17.39
CA GLY A 54 -5.78 25.75 17.54
C GLY A 54 -5.27 24.64 18.47
N ILE A 55 -6.12 23.67 18.81
CA ILE A 55 -5.79 22.51 19.65
C ILE A 55 -5.39 21.35 18.72
N VAL A 56 -4.10 21.05 18.67
CA VAL A 56 -3.55 19.91 17.91
C VAL A 56 -2.96 18.90 18.88
N ARG A 57 -3.37 17.63 18.76
CA ARG A 57 -2.88 16.51 19.57
C ARG A 57 -2.19 15.47 18.68
N PRO A 58 -0.85 15.52 18.51
CA PRO A 58 -0.12 14.61 17.61
C PRO A 58 -0.34 13.12 17.88
N GLU A 59 -0.67 12.76 19.12
CA GLU A 59 -1.03 11.39 19.51
C GLU A 59 -2.33 10.91 18.86
N ILE A 60 -3.28 11.82 18.56
CA ILE A 60 -4.53 11.51 17.86
C ILE A 60 -4.27 11.30 16.37
N ASP A 61 -3.49 12.18 15.76
CA ASP A 61 -3.05 12.08 14.37
C ASP A 61 -2.38 10.72 14.11
N LYS A 62 -1.41 10.38 14.98
CA LYS A 62 -0.71 9.08 14.95
C LYS A 62 -1.67 7.91 15.13
N PHE A 63 -2.56 7.99 16.13
CA PHE A 63 -3.51 6.91 16.42
C PHE A 63 -4.47 6.63 15.26
N ILE A 64 -5.02 7.68 14.63
CA ILE A 64 -5.91 7.55 13.47
C ILE A 64 -5.17 6.92 12.30
N MET A 65 -3.97 7.43 11.98
CA MET A 65 -3.14 6.94 10.88
C MET A 65 -2.82 5.45 11.04
N GLU A 66 -2.28 5.03 12.18
CA GLU A 66 -1.95 3.63 12.41
C GLU A 66 -3.19 2.74 12.41
N SER A 67 -4.29 3.21 13.01
CA SER A 67 -5.52 2.44 13.09
C SER A 67 -6.13 2.21 11.70
N LEU A 68 -6.09 3.21 10.81
CA LEU A 68 -6.47 3.03 9.40
C LEU A 68 -5.63 1.94 8.74
N PHE A 69 -4.30 1.99 8.93
CA PHE A 69 -3.38 1.01 8.36
C PHE A 69 -3.68 -0.42 8.85
N THR A 70 -4.01 -0.61 10.14
CA THR A 70 -4.36 -1.95 10.65
C THR A 70 -5.57 -2.60 9.96
N THR A 71 -6.43 -1.80 9.31
CA THR A 71 -7.61 -2.27 8.58
C THR A 71 -7.39 -2.50 7.08
N ILE A 72 -6.15 -2.30 6.58
CA ILE A 72 -5.78 -2.65 5.21
C ILE A 72 -5.89 -4.18 5.01
N THR A 73 -6.22 -4.59 3.79
CA THR A 73 -6.26 -6.01 3.42
C THR A 73 -4.92 -6.69 3.70
N ASN A 74 -4.99 -7.82 4.41
CA ASN A 74 -3.82 -8.61 4.83
C ASN A 74 -2.86 -7.89 5.80
N ALA A 75 -3.31 -6.84 6.50
CA ALA A 75 -2.52 -6.20 7.55
C ALA A 75 -2.68 -6.93 8.89
N ASN A 76 -3.89 -6.97 9.45
CA ASN A 76 -4.10 -7.49 10.80
C ASN A 76 -5.36 -8.36 10.91
N PHE A 77 -5.18 -9.54 11.50
CA PHE A 77 -6.20 -10.57 11.73
C PHE A 77 -6.42 -10.84 13.23
N ASP A 78 -5.71 -10.13 14.11
CA ASP A 78 -5.78 -10.33 15.55
C ASP A 78 -6.95 -9.55 16.15
N ARG A 79 -8.00 -10.28 16.53
CA ARG A 79 -9.20 -9.72 17.17
C ARG A 79 -8.86 -8.87 18.40
N SER A 80 -7.93 -9.34 19.24
CA SER A 80 -7.59 -8.68 20.50
C SER A 80 -6.99 -7.29 20.28
N ARG A 81 -6.19 -7.12 19.21
CA ARG A 81 -5.63 -5.81 18.84
C ARG A 81 -6.70 -4.83 18.40
N PHE A 82 -7.75 -5.29 17.70
CA PHE A 82 -8.87 -4.41 17.34
C PHE A 82 -9.70 -3.99 18.54
N VAL A 83 -9.98 -4.91 19.48
CA VAL A 83 -10.66 -4.55 20.74
C VAL A 83 -9.87 -3.47 21.50
N ALA A 84 -8.58 -3.71 21.72
CA ALA A 84 -7.73 -2.76 22.45
C ALA A 84 -7.65 -1.39 21.74
N ARG A 85 -7.54 -1.37 20.40
CA ARG A 85 -7.58 -0.11 19.64
C ARG A 85 -8.93 0.59 19.74
N ILE A 86 -10.06 -0.12 19.72
CA ILE A 86 -11.38 0.53 19.88
C ILE A 86 -11.51 1.16 21.28
N GLU A 87 -11.08 0.46 22.33
CA GLU A 87 -11.08 1.00 23.71
C GLU A 87 -10.24 2.28 23.82
N GLU A 88 -8.99 2.25 23.31
CA GLU A 88 -8.13 3.43 23.32
C GLU A 88 -8.70 4.56 22.46
N GLY A 89 -9.31 4.24 21.31
CA GLY A 89 -9.94 5.22 20.43
C GLY A 89 -11.13 5.94 21.09
N LEU A 90 -11.98 5.20 21.81
CA LEU A 90 -13.09 5.80 22.57
C LEU A 90 -12.57 6.72 23.68
N LYS A 91 -11.52 6.31 24.39
CA LYS A 91 -10.86 7.13 25.41
C LYS A 91 -10.26 8.41 24.81
N LEU A 92 -9.49 8.31 23.73
CA LEU A 92 -8.88 9.47 23.06
C LEU A 92 -9.94 10.44 22.53
N ARG A 93 -11.05 9.92 21.99
CA ARG A 93 -12.20 10.72 21.56
C ARG A 93 -12.75 11.56 22.72
N ASP A 94 -13.00 10.91 23.85
CA ASP A 94 -13.62 11.55 25.01
C ASP A 94 -12.66 12.56 25.67
N GLU A 95 -11.37 12.25 25.74
CA GLU A 95 -10.34 13.20 26.18
C GLU A 95 -10.26 14.44 25.29
N LEU A 96 -10.31 14.26 23.96
CA LEU A 96 -10.30 15.38 23.01
C LEU A 96 -11.54 16.26 23.18
N LYS A 97 -12.72 15.66 23.35
CA LYS A 97 -13.95 16.37 23.68
C LYS A 97 -13.79 17.21 24.97
N GLN A 98 -13.17 16.65 26.02
CA GLN A 98 -12.90 17.40 27.26
C GLN A 98 -11.90 18.54 27.04
N ALA A 99 -10.88 18.35 26.20
CA ALA A 99 -9.93 19.41 25.87
C ALA A 99 -10.61 20.60 25.17
N ILE A 100 -11.53 20.33 24.24
CA ILE A 100 -12.35 21.35 23.57
C ILE A 100 -13.18 22.14 24.60
N ILE A 101 -13.89 21.45 25.50
CA ILE A 101 -14.71 22.08 26.54
C ILE A 101 -13.86 22.95 27.45
N LYS A 102 -12.70 22.44 27.89
CA LYS A 102 -11.76 23.17 28.76
C LYS A 102 -11.21 24.44 28.10
N ALA A 103 -11.05 24.43 26.78
CA ALA A 103 -10.64 25.58 25.99
C ALA A 103 -11.78 26.56 25.66
N GLY A 104 -12.99 26.34 26.20
CA GLY A 104 -14.16 27.21 25.99
C GLY A 104 -15.00 26.86 24.76
N GLY A 105 -14.73 25.72 24.11
CA GLY A 105 -15.52 25.22 22.98
C GLY A 105 -16.88 24.67 23.43
N THR A 106 -17.87 24.80 22.57
CA THR A 106 -19.21 24.23 22.80
C THR A 106 -19.38 22.97 21.97
N ILE A 107 -19.87 21.88 22.57
CA ILE A 107 -20.16 20.64 21.86
C ILE A 107 -21.62 20.65 21.38
N SER A 108 -21.83 20.37 20.09
CA SER A 108 -23.19 20.24 19.53
C SER A 108 -24.00 19.19 20.29
N ALA A 109 -25.28 19.46 20.52
CA ALA A 109 -26.22 18.45 21.03
C ALA A 109 -26.66 17.48 19.92
N ASP A 110 -26.58 17.91 18.66
CA ASP A 110 -26.87 17.11 17.48
C ASP A 110 -25.55 16.63 16.88
N LEU A 111 -25.13 15.42 17.27
CA LEU A 111 -23.91 14.78 16.82
C LEU A 111 -24.23 13.40 16.27
N ASN A 112 -23.48 12.99 15.24
CA ASN A 112 -23.52 11.62 14.77
C ASN A 112 -23.18 10.65 15.93
N ASP A 113 -23.84 9.51 15.96
CA ASP A 113 -23.64 8.48 16.98
C ASP A 113 -22.16 8.03 17.11
N ALA A 114 -21.34 8.13 16.07
CA ALA A 114 -19.90 7.86 16.15
C ALA A 114 -19.16 8.74 17.18
N ALA A 115 -19.63 9.97 17.36
CA ALA A 115 -19.06 10.93 18.30
C ALA A 115 -19.57 10.74 19.74
N THR A 116 -20.62 9.96 19.96
CA THR A 116 -21.31 9.87 21.27
C THR A 116 -21.43 8.45 21.81
N TRP A 117 -21.48 7.43 20.96
CA TRP A 117 -21.58 6.04 21.38
C TRP A 117 -20.35 5.62 22.20
N THR A 118 -20.57 4.90 23.29
CA THR A 118 -19.51 4.28 24.08
C THR A 118 -19.99 2.91 24.54
N GLY A 119 -19.05 2.05 24.90
CA GLY A 119 -19.35 0.69 25.33
C GLY A 119 -18.10 -0.02 25.82
N SER A 120 -18.31 -1.14 26.51
CA SER A 120 -17.26 -2.07 26.93
C SER A 120 -16.93 -3.08 25.83
N ALA A 121 -15.80 -3.79 25.95
CA ALA A 121 -15.41 -4.84 25.00
C ALA A 121 -16.48 -5.92 24.75
N GLY A 122 -17.36 -6.17 25.73
CA GLY A 122 -18.48 -7.12 25.60
C GLY A 122 -19.60 -6.64 24.67
N GLU A 123 -19.69 -5.34 24.41
CA GLU A 123 -20.75 -4.72 23.58
C GLU A 123 -20.27 -4.46 22.14
N PHE A 124 -18.97 -4.61 21.87
CA PHE A 124 -18.37 -4.27 20.58
C PHE A 124 -18.92 -5.09 19.42
N ASP A 125 -19.08 -6.41 19.58
CA ASP A 125 -19.60 -7.26 18.51
C ASP A 125 -21.04 -6.86 18.13
N GLN A 126 -21.87 -6.48 19.12
CA GLN A 126 -23.23 -6.00 18.87
C GLN A 126 -23.23 -4.67 18.13
N LYS A 127 -22.40 -3.70 18.56
CA LYS A 127 -22.32 -2.41 17.89
C LYS A 127 -21.77 -2.53 16.49
N ALA A 128 -20.72 -3.34 16.31
CA ALA A 128 -20.04 -3.55 15.05
C ALA A 128 -21.00 -4.03 13.94
N ALA A 129 -21.96 -4.89 14.27
CA ALA A 129 -22.99 -5.36 13.34
C ALA A 129 -23.93 -4.24 12.83
N LEU A 130 -23.97 -3.09 13.51
CA LEU A 130 -24.87 -1.97 13.22
C LEU A 130 -24.19 -0.77 12.54
N VAL A 131 -22.86 -0.77 12.42
CA VAL A 131 -22.08 0.39 11.91
C VAL A 131 -21.24 0.10 10.67
N GLY A 132 -21.46 -1.07 10.06
CA GLY A 132 -20.74 -1.50 8.86
C GLY A 132 -21.10 -0.71 7.60
N ILE A 133 -20.45 -1.08 6.50
CA ILE A 133 -20.54 -0.40 5.20
C ILE A 133 -21.97 -0.22 4.68
N LEU A 134 -22.85 -1.19 4.93
CA LEU A 134 -24.21 -1.22 4.40
C LEU A 134 -25.19 -0.28 5.12
N THR A 135 -24.75 0.40 6.18
CA THR A 135 -25.54 1.45 6.86
C THR A 135 -25.81 2.66 5.97
N THR A 136 -24.93 2.94 5.01
CA THR A 136 -25.23 3.91 3.94
C THR A 136 -26.08 3.21 2.89
N GLU A 137 -27.38 3.49 2.85
CA GLU A 137 -28.34 2.79 1.99
C GLU A 137 -28.16 3.13 0.50
N ASN A 138 -28.01 4.43 0.19
CA ASN A 138 -27.79 4.90 -1.18
C ASN A 138 -26.47 4.36 -1.71
N GLU A 139 -26.53 3.60 -2.82
CA GLU A 139 -25.39 2.91 -3.39
C GLU A 139 -24.29 3.85 -3.90
N ASP A 140 -24.65 4.98 -4.50
CA ASP A 140 -23.69 5.96 -5.03
C ASP A 140 -22.98 6.71 -3.90
N VAL A 141 -23.72 7.12 -2.87
CA VAL A 141 -23.15 7.73 -1.66
C VAL A 141 -22.23 6.74 -0.95
N ARG A 142 -22.67 5.48 -0.81
CA ARG A 142 -21.86 4.38 -0.24
C ARG A 142 -20.59 4.18 -1.06
N SER A 143 -20.71 4.13 -2.38
CA SER A 143 -19.57 3.97 -3.30
C SER A 143 -18.53 5.07 -3.11
N LEU A 144 -18.94 6.34 -3.13
CA LEU A 144 -18.02 7.48 -2.99
C LEU A 144 -17.39 7.57 -1.58
N ARG A 145 -18.17 7.28 -0.53
CA ARG A 145 -17.65 7.24 0.86
C ARG A 145 -16.63 6.11 1.05
N GLN A 146 -16.85 4.96 0.44
CA GLN A 146 -15.94 3.82 0.56
C GLN A 146 -14.70 3.99 -0.34
N LEU A 147 -14.84 4.53 -1.55
CA LEU A 147 -13.68 4.94 -2.37
C LEU A 147 -12.77 5.89 -1.58
N LEU A 148 -13.36 6.90 -0.93
CA LEU A 148 -12.63 7.85 -0.09
C LEU A 148 -11.97 7.14 1.09
N THR A 149 -12.74 6.38 1.88
CA THR A 149 -12.22 5.64 3.05
C THR A 149 -11.05 4.73 2.67
N TYR A 150 -11.11 4.06 1.51
CA TYR A 150 -10.04 3.19 1.04
C TYR A 150 -8.82 3.97 0.55
N GLY A 151 -9.01 5.10 -0.13
CA GLY A 151 -7.93 6.04 -0.41
C GLY A 151 -7.23 6.52 0.86
N LEU A 152 -7.99 6.88 1.90
CA LEU A 152 -7.44 7.31 3.19
C LEU A 152 -6.62 6.21 3.88
N LYS A 153 -7.06 4.94 3.81
CA LYS A 153 -6.26 3.82 4.33
C LYS A 153 -4.91 3.72 3.63
N GLY A 154 -4.91 3.78 2.29
CA GLY A 154 -3.66 3.78 1.51
C GLY A 154 -2.76 4.97 1.85
N MET A 155 -3.34 6.16 1.97
CA MET A 155 -2.64 7.39 2.37
C MET A 155 -2.01 7.24 3.77
N ALA A 156 -2.76 6.72 4.74
CA ALA A 156 -2.31 6.52 6.10
C ALA A 156 -1.13 5.54 6.19
N ALA A 157 -1.09 4.51 5.34
CA ALA A 157 0.05 3.59 5.28
C ALA A 157 1.34 4.28 4.81
N TYR A 158 1.25 5.13 3.78
CA TYR A 158 2.43 5.90 3.33
C TYR A 158 2.85 6.97 4.34
N ALA A 159 1.87 7.62 4.99
CA ALA A 159 2.14 8.57 6.06
C ALA A 159 2.84 7.90 7.25
N GLU A 160 2.46 6.66 7.60
CA GLU A 160 3.06 5.93 8.72
C GLU A 160 4.54 5.62 8.46
N HIS A 161 4.90 5.17 7.26
CA HIS A 161 6.30 4.96 6.90
C HIS A 161 7.13 6.25 6.92
N ALA A 162 6.57 7.37 6.43
CA ALA A 162 7.23 8.66 6.52
C ALA A 162 7.40 9.09 7.99
N TYR A 163 6.35 8.93 8.80
CA TYR A 163 6.34 9.26 10.22
C TYR A 163 7.36 8.44 11.02
N THR A 164 7.50 7.15 10.70
CA THR A 164 8.50 6.25 11.28
C THR A 164 9.93 6.72 11.00
N LEU A 165 10.15 7.42 9.89
CA LEU A 165 11.42 8.08 9.55
C LEU A 165 11.52 9.53 10.07
N ALA A 166 10.59 9.96 10.93
CA ALA A 166 10.48 11.31 11.48
C ALA A 166 10.14 12.41 10.45
N TYR A 167 9.50 12.05 9.34
CA TYR A 167 8.94 12.99 8.36
C TYR A 167 7.43 13.08 8.54
N LYS A 168 6.90 14.29 8.67
CA LYS A 168 5.46 14.51 8.82
C LYS A 168 5.05 15.83 8.19
N GLU A 169 3.82 15.88 7.69
CA GLU A 169 3.17 17.10 7.20
C GLU A 169 1.77 17.18 7.82
N ASP A 170 1.55 18.19 8.66
CA ASP A 170 0.33 18.30 9.47
C ASP A 170 -0.95 18.39 8.61
N GLY A 171 -0.83 18.91 7.38
CA GLY A 171 -1.93 19.00 6.41
C GLY A 171 -2.48 17.63 5.98
N ILE A 172 -1.64 16.57 5.96
CA ILE A 172 -2.07 15.22 5.60
C ILE A 172 -2.99 14.65 6.70
N PHE A 173 -2.62 14.81 7.98
CA PHE A 173 -3.42 14.33 9.11
C PHE A 173 -4.74 15.10 9.22
N ALA A 174 -4.69 16.42 9.08
CA ALA A 174 -5.89 17.27 9.06
C ALA A 174 -6.85 16.85 7.92
N PHE A 175 -6.33 16.49 6.74
CA PHE A 175 -7.17 16.00 5.65
C PHE A 175 -7.78 14.63 5.94
N ILE A 176 -7.01 13.70 6.52
CA ILE A 176 -7.52 12.37 6.90
C ILE A 176 -8.71 12.52 7.85
N GLU A 177 -8.61 13.38 8.86
CA GLU A 177 -9.70 13.67 9.80
C GLU A 177 -10.90 14.31 9.10
N LYS A 178 -10.67 15.34 8.28
CA LYS A 178 -11.71 16.00 7.47
C LYS A 178 -12.49 14.98 6.64
N ALA A 179 -11.76 14.13 5.92
CA ALA A 179 -12.36 13.16 5.03
C ALA A 179 -13.09 12.05 5.79
N LEU A 180 -12.57 11.57 6.93
CA LEU A 180 -13.27 10.61 7.79
C LEU A 180 -14.60 11.17 8.31
N ALA A 181 -14.60 12.39 8.86
CA ALA A 181 -15.81 13.03 9.36
C ALA A 181 -16.84 13.25 8.24
N ALA A 182 -16.39 13.69 7.05
CA ALA A 182 -17.25 13.88 5.88
C ALA A 182 -17.99 12.59 5.45
N THR A 183 -17.45 11.40 5.73
CA THR A 183 -18.16 10.14 5.45
C THR A 183 -19.35 9.85 6.38
N LEU A 184 -19.59 10.68 7.40
CA LEU A 184 -20.78 10.65 8.26
C LEU A 184 -21.77 11.78 7.96
N ASP A 185 -21.40 12.72 7.10
CA ASP A 185 -22.24 13.87 6.76
C ASP A 185 -23.20 13.50 5.62
N ASP A 186 -24.46 13.25 5.97
CA ASP A 186 -25.54 12.91 5.03
C ASP A 186 -26.06 14.13 4.25
N THR A 187 -25.58 15.34 4.55
CA THR A 187 -25.91 16.55 3.77
C THR A 187 -25.04 16.70 2.51
N LEU A 188 -23.93 15.96 2.41
CA LEU A 188 -23.04 16.02 1.25
C LEU A 188 -23.67 15.36 0.02
N ALA A 189 -23.86 16.16 -1.02
CA ALA A 189 -24.27 15.69 -2.33
C ALA A 189 -23.16 14.87 -3.02
N ALA A 190 -23.53 14.09 -4.04
CA ALA A 190 -22.60 13.26 -4.81
C ALA A 190 -21.42 14.06 -5.39
N ASP A 191 -21.67 15.25 -5.96
CA ASP A 191 -20.61 16.09 -6.53
C ASP A 191 -19.57 16.54 -5.49
N ALA A 192 -20.02 16.84 -4.26
CA ALA A 192 -19.12 17.18 -3.15
C ALA A 192 -18.25 15.98 -2.75
N LEU A 193 -18.82 14.77 -2.73
CA LEU A 193 -18.07 13.55 -2.45
C LEU A 193 -17.09 13.20 -3.59
N VAL A 194 -17.45 13.46 -4.85
CA VAL A 194 -16.52 13.32 -6.00
C VAL A 194 -15.35 14.29 -5.84
N ALA A 195 -15.63 15.56 -5.54
CA ALA A 195 -14.59 16.57 -5.30
C ALA A 195 -13.66 16.16 -4.14
N LEU A 196 -14.21 15.60 -3.07
CA LEU A 196 -13.43 15.13 -1.93
C LEU A 196 -12.55 13.91 -2.26
N ASN A 197 -13.00 13.03 -3.15
CA ASN A 197 -12.18 11.93 -3.66
C ASN A 197 -11.01 12.43 -4.54
N LEU A 198 -11.22 13.48 -5.33
CA LEU A 198 -10.13 14.12 -6.09
C LEU A 198 -9.17 14.89 -5.17
N GLU A 199 -9.69 15.54 -4.12
CA GLU A 199 -8.87 16.14 -3.06
C GLU A 199 -8.02 15.06 -2.35
N ALA A 200 -8.57 13.88 -2.10
CA ALA A 200 -7.79 12.75 -1.59
C ALA A 200 -6.68 12.34 -2.55
N GLY A 201 -6.90 12.42 -3.88
CA GLY A 201 -5.85 12.25 -4.87
C GLY A 201 -4.70 13.24 -4.75
N LYS A 202 -5.00 14.53 -4.49
CA LYS A 202 -3.99 15.56 -4.20
C LYS A 202 -3.13 15.16 -2.99
N TYR A 203 -3.76 14.83 -1.87
CA TYR A 203 -3.05 14.40 -0.67
C TYR A 203 -2.36 13.05 -0.85
N GLY A 204 -2.84 12.21 -1.78
CA GLY A 204 -2.15 11.01 -2.25
C GLY A 204 -0.80 11.32 -2.91
N VAL A 205 -0.74 12.35 -3.77
CA VAL A 205 0.52 12.84 -4.33
C VAL A 205 1.44 13.37 -3.22
N GLU A 206 0.90 14.20 -2.32
CA GLU A 206 1.69 14.81 -1.24
C GLU A 206 2.29 13.78 -0.29
N VAL A 207 1.53 12.77 0.14
CA VAL A 207 2.03 11.73 1.05
C VAL A 207 3.08 10.85 0.38
N MET A 208 2.91 10.52 -0.91
CA MET A 208 3.92 9.75 -1.63
C MET A 208 5.19 10.56 -1.85
N ALA A 209 5.08 11.86 -2.13
CA ALA A 209 6.23 12.76 -2.20
C ALA A 209 6.96 12.88 -0.85
N LEU A 210 6.22 12.93 0.26
CA LEU A 210 6.78 12.94 1.61
C LEU A 210 7.53 11.65 1.91
N LEU A 211 6.95 10.49 1.58
CA LEU A 211 7.59 9.19 1.77
C LEU A 211 8.81 8.99 0.87
N ASP A 212 8.74 9.41 -0.39
CA ASP A 212 9.88 9.42 -1.31
C ASP A 212 11.04 10.23 -0.74
N LYS A 213 10.77 11.46 -0.27
CA LYS A 213 11.76 12.30 0.40
C LYS A 213 12.32 11.62 1.65
N ALA A 214 11.46 11.04 2.48
CA ALA A 214 11.88 10.37 3.72
C ALA A 214 12.84 9.21 3.43
N ASN A 215 12.49 8.33 2.49
CA ASN A 215 13.30 7.18 2.11
C ASN A 215 14.61 7.60 1.45
N THR A 216 14.55 8.47 0.44
CA THR A 216 15.73 8.86 -0.34
C THR A 216 16.72 9.71 0.47
N THR A 217 16.22 10.57 1.37
CA THR A 217 17.09 11.36 2.25
C THR A 217 17.77 10.48 3.30
N THR A 218 17.06 9.47 3.82
CA THR A 218 17.60 8.60 4.88
C THR A 218 18.53 7.53 4.32
N TYR A 219 18.18 6.92 3.20
CA TYR A 219 18.84 5.72 2.67
C TYR A 219 19.59 5.93 1.34
N GLY A 220 19.55 7.14 0.79
CA GLY A 220 20.10 7.49 -0.52
C GLY A 220 19.09 7.27 -1.65
N ASN A 221 19.36 7.83 -2.82
CA ASN A 221 18.53 7.60 -4.00
C ASN A 221 18.70 6.16 -4.49
N PRO A 222 17.60 5.44 -4.83
CA PRO A 222 17.70 4.16 -5.52
C PRO A 222 18.55 4.27 -6.79
N GLU A 223 19.41 3.30 -7.02
CA GLU A 223 20.31 3.24 -8.17
C GLU A 223 20.25 1.86 -8.85
N LEU A 224 20.68 1.79 -10.11
CA LEU A 224 20.70 0.53 -10.87
C LEU A 224 21.40 -0.58 -10.07
N THR A 225 20.67 -1.67 -9.84
CA THR A 225 21.11 -2.78 -8.99
C THR A 225 20.76 -4.11 -9.62
N LYS A 226 21.69 -5.07 -9.56
CA LYS A 226 21.44 -6.50 -9.80
C LYS A 226 21.24 -7.18 -8.46
N VAL A 227 20.07 -7.79 -8.27
CA VAL A 227 19.68 -8.45 -7.02
C VAL A 227 19.68 -9.95 -7.23
N ASN A 228 20.50 -10.66 -6.45
CA ASN A 228 20.51 -12.13 -6.45
C ASN A 228 19.16 -12.69 -5.97
N ILE A 229 18.69 -13.76 -6.63
CA ILE A 229 17.47 -14.50 -6.23
C ILE A 229 17.73 -15.96 -5.83
N GLY A 230 19.00 -16.40 -5.86
CA GLY A 230 19.44 -17.65 -5.24
C GLY A 230 19.73 -17.50 -3.75
N VAL A 231 20.29 -18.55 -3.13
CA VAL A 231 20.51 -18.61 -1.67
C VAL A 231 21.94 -18.96 -1.29
N ARG A 232 22.31 -18.65 -0.05
CA ARG A 232 23.54 -19.08 0.64
C ARG A 232 23.22 -20.19 1.65
N ASN A 233 24.27 -20.80 2.19
CA ASN A 233 24.17 -21.92 3.15
C ASN A 233 24.16 -21.47 4.63
N ASN A 234 24.00 -20.17 4.91
CA ASN A 234 23.88 -19.67 6.29
C ASN A 234 22.41 -19.75 6.76
N PRO A 235 22.14 -19.85 8.08
CA PRO A 235 20.82 -19.54 8.62
C PRO A 235 20.44 -18.10 8.25
N ALA A 236 19.14 -17.85 8.06
CA ALA A 236 18.70 -16.56 7.53
C ALA A 236 17.36 -16.08 8.10
N ILE A 237 17.11 -14.78 7.99
CA ILE A 237 15.84 -14.12 8.27
C ILE A 237 15.27 -13.57 6.96
N LEU A 238 13.97 -13.80 6.73
CA LEU A 238 13.24 -13.21 5.61
C LEU A 238 12.44 -12.01 6.10
N VAL A 239 12.69 -10.82 5.56
CA VAL A 239 11.88 -9.63 5.83
C VAL A 239 10.94 -9.35 4.67
N SER A 240 9.66 -9.14 4.99
CA SER A 240 8.59 -8.88 4.03
C SER A 240 7.75 -7.69 4.52
N GLY A 241 7.07 -7.03 3.60
CA GLY A 241 6.34 -5.79 3.87
C GLY A 241 7.02 -4.61 3.17
N HIS A 242 7.00 -3.42 3.78
CA HIS A 242 7.50 -2.19 3.14
C HIS A 242 8.46 -1.37 4.01
N ASP A 243 8.46 -1.57 5.32
CA ASP A 243 9.16 -0.67 6.24
C ASP A 243 10.69 -0.80 6.17
N LEU A 244 11.34 0.26 5.67
CA LEU A 244 12.80 0.30 5.52
C LEU A 244 13.54 0.56 6.83
N LYS A 245 12.87 1.13 7.85
CA LYS A 245 13.47 1.37 9.16
C LYS A 245 13.63 0.07 9.94
N ASP A 246 12.62 -0.81 9.86
CA ASP A 246 12.70 -2.17 10.39
C ASP A 246 13.84 -2.97 9.74
N LEU A 247 14.03 -2.84 8.42
CA LEU A 247 15.16 -3.47 7.73
C LEU A 247 16.51 -2.89 8.20
N GLU A 248 16.64 -1.58 8.31
CA GLU A 248 17.87 -0.93 8.79
C GLU A 248 18.28 -1.51 10.15
N GLU A 249 17.35 -1.55 11.09
CA GLU A 249 17.58 -2.05 12.44
C GLU A 249 17.88 -3.56 12.46
N LEU A 250 17.21 -4.34 11.62
CA LEU A 250 17.48 -5.77 11.45
C LEU A 250 18.89 -6.00 10.88
N LEU A 251 19.30 -5.24 9.87
CA LEU A 251 20.63 -5.34 9.26
C LEU A 251 21.72 -4.97 10.26
N ILE A 252 21.53 -3.90 11.04
CA ILE A 252 22.45 -3.51 12.12
C ILE A 252 22.58 -4.64 13.16
N GLN A 253 21.48 -5.22 13.62
CA GLN A 253 21.49 -6.24 14.68
C GLN A 253 21.98 -7.61 14.21
N THR A 254 21.88 -7.92 12.92
CA THR A 254 22.34 -9.19 12.33
C THR A 254 23.81 -9.17 11.93
N GLN A 255 24.46 -7.99 11.83
CA GLN A 255 25.87 -7.90 11.47
C GLN A 255 26.76 -8.72 12.43
N GLY A 256 27.66 -9.51 11.86
CA GLY A 256 28.60 -10.34 12.61
C GLY A 256 27.97 -11.53 13.36
N THR A 257 26.66 -11.77 13.22
CA THR A 257 25.97 -12.84 13.94
C THR A 257 26.02 -14.21 13.25
N GLY A 258 26.43 -14.25 11.98
CA GLY A 258 26.36 -15.43 11.11
C GLY A 258 24.96 -15.70 10.52
N VAL A 259 24.02 -14.76 10.68
CA VAL A 259 22.67 -14.82 10.12
C VAL A 259 22.56 -13.90 8.91
N ASP A 260 22.16 -14.46 7.77
CA ASP A 260 21.90 -13.71 6.55
C ASP A 260 20.50 -13.06 6.58
N VAL A 261 20.31 -11.98 5.82
CA VAL A 261 19.04 -11.30 5.63
C VAL A 261 18.63 -11.34 4.17
N TYR A 262 17.39 -11.75 3.91
CA TYR A 262 16.76 -11.75 2.58
C TYR A 262 15.51 -10.88 2.61
N THR A 263 15.20 -10.27 1.46
CA THR A 263 13.92 -9.59 1.25
C THR A 263 12.90 -10.52 0.61
N HIS A 264 11.61 -10.21 0.77
CA HIS A 264 10.51 -10.82 0.05
C HIS A 264 9.45 -9.78 -0.34
N GLY A 265 8.80 -9.99 -1.49
CA GLY A 265 7.72 -9.14 -1.97
C GLY A 265 8.13 -7.67 -2.10
N GLU A 266 7.40 -6.80 -1.40
CA GLU A 266 7.60 -5.34 -1.44
C GLU A 266 8.88 -4.87 -0.72
N MET A 267 9.67 -5.77 -0.11
CA MET A 267 10.99 -5.43 0.40
C MET A 267 12.10 -5.52 -0.66
N LEU A 268 11.85 -6.12 -1.84
CA LEU A 268 12.83 -6.20 -2.94
C LEU A 268 13.54 -4.85 -3.22
N PRO A 269 12.83 -3.70 -3.26
CA PRO A 269 13.44 -2.41 -3.56
C PRO A 269 14.46 -1.91 -2.55
N ALA A 270 14.50 -2.49 -1.34
CA ALA A 270 15.54 -2.15 -0.37
C ALA A 270 16.96 -2.40 -0.91
N HIS A 271 17.14 -3.38 -1.80
CA HIS A 271 18.41 -3.62 -2.47
C HIS A 271 18.87 -2.44 -3.33
N TYR A 272 17.97 -1.56 -3.74
CA TYR A 272 18.27 -0.45 -4.64
C TYR A 272 18.91 0.73 -3.90
N TYR A 273 18.75 0.81 -2.58
CA TYR A 273 19.21 1.92 -1.76
C TYR A 273 20.68 1.76 -1.37
N PRO A 274 21.55 2.76 -1.63
CA PRO A 274 22.97 2.70 -1.29
C PRO A 274 23.25 2.39 0.18
N ALA A 275 22.43 2.89 1.11
CA ALA A 275 22.62 2.68 2.54
C ALA A 275 22.58 1.20 2.97
N PHE A 276 21.85 0.34 2.24
CA PHE A 276 21.74 -1.08 2.56
C PHE A 276 22.75 -1.96 1.81
N LYS A 277 23.34 -1.46 0.72
CA LYS A 277 24.33 -2.22 -0.07
C LYS A 277 25.66 -2.47 0.63
N LYS A 278 25.92 -1.78 1.74
CA LYS A 278 27.14 -1.94 2.56
C LYS A 278 27.13 -3.18 3.47
N TYR A 279 26.00 -3.90 3.57
CA TYR A 279 25.84 -5.04 4.48
C TYR A 279 26.12 -6.36 3.75
N ASP A 280 27.24 -7.02 4.03
CA ASP A 280 27.64 -8.28 3.37
C ASP A 280 26.68 -9.46 3.62
N ASN A 281 25.96 -9.43 4.73
CA ASN A 281 24.94 -10.41 5.10
C ASN A 281 23.56 -10.08 4.52
N PHE A 282 23.41 -9.00 3.73
CA PHE A 282 22.21 -8.70 2.98
C PHE A 282 22.30 -9.35 1.59
N VAL A 283 21.67 -10.51 1.42
CA VAL A 283 22.07 -11.44 0.35
C VAL A 283 21.32 -11.22 -0.96
N GLY A 284 20.00 -11.04 -0.89
CA GLY A 284 19.17 -11.05 -2.09
C GLY A 284 17.68 -11.04 -1.77
N ASN A 285 16.88 -11.31 -2.79
CA ASN A 285 15.43 -11.41 -2.67
C ASN A 285 14.96 -12.85 -2.88
N TYR A 286 14.24 -13.40 -1.92
CA TYR A 286 13.73 -14.76 -1.99
C TYR A 286 12.26 -14.79 -2.44
N GLY A 287 11.96 -15.62 -3.43
CA GLY A 287 10.59 -15.86 -3.87
C GLY A 287 10.00 -14.76 -4.74
N ASN A 288 8.70 -14.51 -4.60
CA ASN A 288 7.88 -13.77 -5.55
C ASN A 288 6.93 -12.80 -4.81
N ALA A 289 5.73 -12.55 -5.37
CA ALA A 289 4.72 -11.74 -4.73
C ALA A 289 4.05 -12.45 -3.54
N TRP A 290 3.47 -11.64 -2.65
CA TRP A 290 2.87 -12.02 -1.37
C TRP A 290 1.92 -13.23 -1.40
N TYR A 291 1.23 -13.48 -2.52
CA TYR A 291 0.21 -14.52 -2.57
C TYR A 291 0.79 -15.95 -2.64
N LYS A 292 2.09 -16.10 -2.93
CA LYS A 292 2.81 -17.39 -2.93
C LYS A 292 3.52 -17.70 -1.60
N GLN A 293 3.37 -16.81 -0.62
CA GLN A 293 4.15 -16.90 0.62
C GLN A 293 3.89 -18.17 1.45
N ASP A 294 2.77 -18.86 1.25
CA ASP A 294 2.51 -20.11 1.97
C ASP A 294 3.51 -21.22 1.64
N LYS A 295 4.04 -21.23 0.40
CA LYS A 295 5.07 -22.17 -0.05
C LYS A 295 6.46 -21.59 0.16
N GLU A 296 6.63 -20.31 -0.14
CA GLU A 296 7.93 -19.65 -0.09
C GLU A 296 8.40 -19.44 1.36
N PHE A 297 7.53 -19.04 2.28
CA PHE A 297 7.90 -18.95 3.70
C PHE A 297 8.22 -20.33 4.28
N GLU A 298 7.49 -21.36 3.84
CA GLU A 298 7.74 -22.74 4.23
C GLU A 298 9.14 -23.20 3.79
N SER A 299 9.50 -23.03 2.51
CA SER A 299 10.81 -23.43 1.98
C SER A 299 11.99 -22.57 2.43
N PHE A 300 11.73 -21.35 2.94
CA PHE A 300 12.77 -20.47 3.47
C PHE A 300 13.42 -21.00 4.76
N ASN A 301 12.78 -21.91 5.48
CA ASN A 301 13.24 -22.57 6.72
C ASN A 301 13.45 -21.64 7.94
N GLY A 302 14.07 -20.46 7.76
CA GLY A 302 14.36 -19.50 8.83
C GLY A 302 13.19 -18.60 9.23
N PRO A 303 13.36 -17.73 10.23
CA PRO A 303 12.29 -16.84 10.68
C PRO A 303 11.86 -15.83 9.61
N ILE A 304 10.58 -15.44 9.66
CA ILE A 304 10.00 -14.43 8.77
C ILE A 304 9.53 -13.24 9.60
N LEU A 305 9.94 -12.03 9.24
CA LEU A 305 9.45 -10.78 9.80
C LEU A 305 8.51 -10.08 8.80
N LEU A 306 7.26 -9.88 9.19
CA LEU A 306 6.28 -9.10 8.44
C LEU A 306 6.18 -7.70 9.05
N THR A 307 6.72 -6.70 8.34
CA THR A 307 6.70 -5.29 8.74
C THR A 307 5.36 -4.62 8.42
N THR A 308 4.70 -5.07 7.34
CA THR A 308 3.39 -4.57 6.90
C THR A 308 2.57 -5.70 6.25
N ASN A 309 1.40 -5.35 5.69
CA ASN A 309 0.72 -6.21 4.72
C ASN A 309 1.66 -6.57 3.54
N CYS A 310 1.54 -7.74 2.92
CA CYS A 310 0.41 -8.68 2.98
C CYS A 310 0.74 -9.99 3.71
N LEU A 311 0.25 -10.16 4.94
CA LEU A 311 0.21 -11.45 5.61
C LEU A 311 -1.06 -12.22 5.19
N ILE A 312 -0.90 -13.41 4.61
CA ILE A 312 -2.01 -14.37 4.47
C ILE A 312 -2.09 -15.26 5.72
N PRO A 313 -3.25 -15.88 6.03
CA PRO A 313 -3.34 -16.84 7.13
C PRO A 313 -2.24 -17.90 7.03
N PRO A 314 -1.33 -17.98 8.01
CA PRO A 314 -0.14 -18.81 7.88
C PRO A 314 -0.47 -20.28 8.09
N LYS A 315 0.35 -21.15 7.49
CA LYS A 315 0.32 -22.59 7.75
C LYS A 315 0.97 -22.89 9.10
N ASP A 316 0.53 -23.97 9.74
CA ASP A 316 1.11 -24.43 11.00
C ASP A 316 2.61 -24.77 10.87
N SER A 317 3.08 -25.18 9.68
CA SER A 317 4.48 -25.59 9.44
C SER A 317 5.53 -24.49 9.59
N TYR A 318 5.12 -23.22 9.60
CA TYR A 318 6.05 -22.09 9.82
C TYR A 318 5.51 -21.03 10.78
N LYS A 319 4.32 -21.24 11.37
CA LYS A 319 3.66 -20.25 12.23
C LYS A 319 4.51 -19.91 13.46
N ASP A 320 5.27 -20.86 13.99
CA ASP A 320 6.15 -20.70 15.15
C ASP A 320 7.36 -19.80 14.88
N ARG A 321 7.80 -19.69 13.63
CA ARG A 321 8.91 -18.84 13.17
C ARG A 321 8.47 -17.61 12.40
N LEU A 322 7.18 -17.32 12.38
CA LEU A 322 6.63 -16.07 11.85
C LEU A 322 6.57 -15.01 12.97
N TYR A 323 6.97 -13.79 12.63
CA TYR A 323 6.99 -12.63 13.51
C TYR A 323 6.28 -11.47 12.81
N THR A 324 5.47 -10.76 13.57
CA THR A 324 4.76 -9.55 13.12
C THR A 324 5.33 -8.33 13.83
N THR A 325 5.20 -7.15 13.24
CA THR A 325 5.51 -5.88 13.91
C THR A 325 4.66 -4.75 13.34
N GLY A 326 4.64 -3.60 14.00
CA GLY A 326 3.86 -2.43 13.58
C GLY A 326 2.37 -2.73 13.44
N ALA A 327 1.80 -2.35 12.29
CA ALA A 327 0.38 -2.56 11.99
C ALA A 327 -0.02 -4.04 11.83
N VAL A 328 0.95 -4.94 11.63
CA VAL A 328 0.68 -6.36 11.36
C VAL A 328 0.30 -7.13 12.62
N GLY A 329 -0.70 -8.00 12.54
CA GLY A 329 -1.07 -8.87 13.64
C GLY A 329 -1.80 -10.13 13.19
N PHE A 330 -1.59 -11.21 13.92
CA PHE A 330 -2.30 -12.47 13.74
C PHE A 330 -2.27 -13.26 15.05
N GLU A 331 -3.41 -13.85 15.42
CA GLU A 331 -3.56 -14.55 16.69
C GLU A 331 -2.56 -15.71 16.86
N GLY A 332 -1.85 -15.71 17.99
CA GLY A 332 -0.85 -16.71 18.34
C GLY A 332 0.49 -16.57 17.61
N ILE A 333 0.75 -15.42 16.99
CA ILE A 333 2.04 -15.12 16.35
C ILE A 333 2.81 -14.12 17.20
N LYS A 334 4.13 -14.33 17.31
CA LYS A 334 5.03 -13.44 18.04
C LYS A 334 4.96 -12.03 17.42
N HIS A 335 4.89 -11.01 18.27
CA HIS A 335 4.88 -9.61 17.85
C HIS A 335 6.10 -8.89 18.39
N ILE A 336 6.89 -8.28 17.51
CA ILE A 336 7.98 -7.37 17.89
C ILE A 336 7.35 -6.02 18.19
N SER A 337 7.53 -5.57 19.43
CA SER A 337 6.97 -4.31 19.92
C SER A 337 7.55 -3.10 19.19
N ASP A 338 6.83 -2.00 19.26
CA ASP A 338 7.26 -0.73 18.66
C ASP A 338 8.52 -0.18 19.33
N ARG A 339 9.19 0.72 18.63
CA ARG A 339 10.34 1.49 19.14
C ARG A 339 9.91 2.28 20.38
N ALA A 340 10.73 2.25 21.44
CA ALA A 340 10.46 2.98 22.68
C ALA A 340 11.71 3.77 23.11
N ASP A 341 11.51 4.96 23.69
CA ASP A 341 12.57 5.77 24.31
C ASP A 341 13.80 6.02 23.43
N GLY A 342 13.58 6.20 22.12
CA GLY A 342 14.65 6.42 21.13
C GLY A 342 15.47 5.18 20.77
N GLN A 343 15.07 3.99 21.26
CA GLN A 343 15.70 2.72 20.95
C GLN A 343 15.12 2.06 19.70
N SER A 344 15.95 1.31 18.98
CA SER A 344 15.52 0.45 17.87
C SER A 344 14.60 -0.67 18.37
N LYS A 345 13.80 -1.26 17.47
CA LYS A 345 13.09 -2.51 17.80
C LYS A 345 14.10 -3.60 18.20
N ASP A 346 13.71 -4.49 19.10
CA ASP A 346 14.56 -5.62 19.51
C ASP A 346 14.28 -6.86 18.64
N PHE A 347 15.27 -7.23 17.81
CA PHE A 347 15.23 -8.43 16.97
C PHE A 347 16.06 -9.59 17.54
N SER A 348 16.56 -9.50 18.78
CA SER A 348 17.41 -10.52 19.40
C SER A 348 16.78 -11.92 19.39
N ALA A 349 15.48 -12.02 19.73
CA ALA A 349 14.74 -13.28 19.72
C ALA A 349 14.60 -13.86 18.30
N LEU A 350 14.45 -13.01 17.28
CA LEU A 350 14.39 -13.41 15.87
C LEU A 350 15.72 -13.98 15.39
N ILE A 351 16.82 -13.31 15.75
CA ILE A 351 18.19 -13.71 15.43
C ILE A 351 18.58 -15.01 16.13
N ALA A 352 18.24 -15.15 17.42
CA ALA A 352 18.48 -16.38 18.17
C ALA A 352 17.72 -17.57 17.57
N HIS A 353 16.48 -17.36 17.12
CA HIS A 353 15.69 -18.37 16.44
C HIS A 353 16.33 -18.76 15.10
N ALA A 354 16.77 -17.80 14.29
CA ALA A 354 17.38 -18.07 12.98
C ALA A 354 18.60 -19.00 13.09
N LYS A 355 19.44 -18.84 14.11
CA LYS A 355 20.62 -19.69 14.34
C LYS A 355 20.29 -21.17 14.59
N GLN A 356 19.04 -21.49 14.90
CA GLN A 356 18.56 -22.87 15.12
C GLN A 356 17.85 -23.44 13.89
N CYS A 357 17.64 -22.64 12.85
CA CYS A 357 16.97 -23.06 11.62
C CYS A 357 17.99 -23.51 10.56
N PRO A 358 17.60 -24.43 9.66
CA PRO A 358 18.35 -24.69 8.43
C PRO A 358 18.46 -23.43 7.57
N SER A 359 19.46 -23.41 6.67
CA SER A 359 19.55 -22.39 5.62
C SER A 359 18.35 -22.47 4.67
N PRO A 360 18.02 -21.39 3.94
CA PRO A 360 16.93 -21.41 2.97
C PRO A 360 17.11 -22.48 1.89
N THR A 361 15.99 -23.07 1.46
CA THR A 361 15.97 -23.97 0.29
C THR A 361 15.99 -23.16 -0.98
N GLU A 362 16.92 -23.43 -1.89
CA GLU A 362 16.95 -22.74 -3.19
C GLU A 362 15.72 -23.10 -4.02
N ILE A 363 14.99 -22.08 -4.49
CA ILE A 363 13.79 -22.25 -5.33
C ILE A 363 13.98 -21.73 -6.75
N GLU A 364 15.01 -20.92 -6.98
CA GLU A 364 15.41 -20.37 -8.27
C GLU A 364 16.84 -19.80 -8.18
N THR A 365 17.43 -19.46 -9.32
CA THR A 365 18.74 -18.80 -9.43
C THR A 365 18.68 -17.67 -10.44
N GLY A 366 19.64 -16.76 -10.38
CA GLY A 366 19.77 -15.64 -11.32
C GLY A 366 19.72 -14.28 -10.62
N GLU A 367 19.30 -13.26 -11.36
CA GLU A 367 19.24 -11.89 -10.86
C GLU A 367 18.01 -11.13 -11.39
N ILE A 368 17.56 -10.15 -10.62
CA ILE A 368 16.58 -9.14 -11.04
C ILE A 368 17.29 -7.79 -11.10
N ILE A 369 17.03 -7.01 -12.14
CA ILE A 369 17.54 -5.65 -12.28
C ILE A 369 16.44 -4.66 -11.86
N GLY A 370 16.80 -3.68 -11.03
CA GLY A 370 15.91 -2.60 -10.61
C GLY A 370 16.66 -1.36 -10.11
N GLY A 371 15.94 -0.45 -9.48
CA GLY A 371 16.49 0.80 -8.95
C GLY A 371 16.33 2.01 -9.88
N PHE A 372 15.34 1.96 -10.78
CA PHE A 372 15.01 3.03 -11.72
C PHE A 372 14.00 4.02 -11.12
N ALA A 373 14.23 4.47 -9.89
CA ALA A 373 13.47 5.56 -9.28
C ALA A 373 13.76 6.89 -10.02
N HIS A 374 13.01 7.95 -9.69
CA HIS A 374 13.06 9.21 -10.43
C HIS A 374 14.48 9.75 -10.61
N ASN A 375 15.32 9.78 -9.56
CA ASN A 375 16.67 10.32 -9.65
C ASN A 375 17.54 9.55 -10.67
N GLN A 376 17.50 8.22 -10.64
CA GLN A 376 18.25 7.35 -11.56
C GLN A 376 17.75 7.50 -13.00
N VAL A 377 16.44 7.58 -13.23
CA VAL A 377 15.88 7.76 -14.57
C VAL A 377 16.17 9.15 -15.12
N LEU A 378 16.09 10.18 -14.28
CA LEU A 378 16.42 11.55 -14.64
C LEU A 378 17.92 11.70 -14.98
N ALA A 379 18.81 10.97 -14.29
CA ALA A 379 20.22 10.89 -14.65
C ALA A 379 20.46 10.22 -16.02
N LEU A 380 19.49 9.44 -16.51
CA LEU A 380 19.48 8.80 -17.83
C LEU A 380 18.57 9.51 -18.84
N ALA A 381 18.05 10.71 -18.51
CA ALA A 381 17.02 11.37 -19.29
C ALA A 381 17.45 11.62 -20.74
N ASP A 382 18.67 12.09 -20.98
CA ASP A 382 19.18 12.35 -22.34
C ASP A 382 19.15 11.08 -23.20
N LYS A 383 19.59 9.95 -22.63
CA LYS A 383 19.59 8.65 -23.30
C LYS A 383 18.16 8.16 -23.59
N VAL A 384 17.25 8.33 -22.63
CA VAL A 384 15.83 7.96 -22.80
C VAL A 384 15.18 8.83 -23.88
N VAL A 385 15.44 10.14 -23.86
CA VAL A 385 14.92 11.11 -24.83
C VAL A 385 15.45 10.84 -26.22
N GLU A 386 16.74 10.52 -26.36
CA GLU A 386 17.35 10.12 -27.63
C GLU A 386 16.73 8.83 -28.17
N ALA A 387 16.53 7.82 -27.30
CA ALA A 387 15.90 6.56 -27.68
C ALA A 387 14.44 6.76 -28.14
N VAL A 388 13.70 7.68 -27.54
CA VAL A 388 12.35 8.04 -27.98
C VAL A 388 12.40 8.81 -29.31
N LYS A 389 13.25 9.84 -29.44
CA LYS A 389 13.36 10.66 -30.65
C LYS A 389 13.83 9.87 -31.87
N SER A 390 14.72 8.90 -31.67
CA SER A 390 15.20 8.01 -32.75
C SER A 390 14.18 6.93 -33.14
N GLY A 391 13.12 6.75 -32.35
CA GLY A 391 12.13 5.68 -32.54
C GLY A 391 12.58 4.30 -32.04
N ALA A 392 13.71 4.22 -31.33
CA ALA A 392 14.18 2.98 -30.69
C ALA A 392 13.26 2.55 -29.54
N ILE A 393 12.71 3.52 -28.79
CA ILE A 393 11.60 3.32 -27.86
C ILE A 393 10.36 4.01 -28.43
N LYS A 394 9.37 3.23 -28.84
CA LYS A 394 8.11 3.77 -29.38
C LYS A 394 7.07 4.08 -28.32
N ARG A 395 7.07 3.34 -27.21
CA ARG A 395 6.06 3.47 -26.17
C ARG A 395 6.54 2.92 -24.83
N PHE A 396 6.13 3.58 -23.75
CA PHE A 396 6.23 3.06 -22.40
C PHE A 396 4.89 2.49 -21.94
N PHE A 397 4.95 1.42 -21.15
CA PHE A 397 3.78 0.81 -20.53
C PHE A 397 3.95 0.86 -19.01
N VAL A 398 3.15 1.68 -18.34
CA VAL A 398 3.07 1.68 -16.88
C VAL A 398 2.26 0.46 -16.46
N MET A 399 2.95 -0.57 -15.99
CA MET A 399 2.37 -1.83 -15.49
C MET A 399 2.54 -1.98 -13.97
N ALA A 400 2.61 -0.85 -13.26
CA ALA A 400 2.76 -0.78 -11.83
C ALA A 400 1.53 -1.30 -11.06
N GLY A 401 1.65 -1.35 -9.73
CA GLY A 401 0.58 -1.59 -8.78
C GLY A 401 0.76 -2.88 -8.00
N CYS A 402 -0.33 -3.61 -7.75
CA CYS A 402 -0.36 -4.74 -6.82
C CYS A 402 -0.83 -6.05 -7.46
N ASP A 403 -0.11 -7.14 -7.15
CA ASP A 403 -0.42 -8.49 -7.61
C ASP A 403 -1.43 -9.23 -6.71
N GLY A 404 -1.91 -10.40 -7.15
CA GLY A 404 -2.85 -11.26 -6.43
C GLY A 404 -2.96 -12.68 -7.00
N ARG A 405 -3.88 -13.47 -6.44
CA ARG A 405 -4.06 -14.91 -6.67
C ARG A 405 -4.81 -15.25 -7.96
N MET A 406 -5.72 -14.38 -8.40
CA MET A 406 -6.60 -14.70 -9.52
C MET A 406 -5.81 -15.05 -10.79
N LYS A 407 -6.11 -16.21 -11.39
CA LYS A 407 -5.47 -16.69 -12.62
C LYS A 407 -5.61 -15.70 -13.79
N SER A 408 -6.65 -14.88 -13.82
CA SER A 408 -6.81 -13.81 -14.82
C SER A 408 -5.63 -12.83 -14.85
N ARG A 409 -4.81 -12.75 -13.80
CA ARG A 409 -3.59 -11.94 -13.77
C ARG A 409 -2.45 -12.50 -14.62
N ASP A 410 -2.55 -13.74 -15.11
CA ASP A 410 -1.63 -14.27 -16.13
C ASP A 410 -1.65 -13.40 -17.40
N TYR A 411 -2.75 -12.65 -17.61
CA TYR A 411 -2.83 -11.55 -18.58
C TYR A 411 -1.58 -10.65 -18.54
N TYR A 412 -1.12 -10.20 -17.37
CA TYR A 412 -0.02 -9.22 -17.30
C TYR A 412 1.33 -9.82 -17.71
N ALA A 413 1.56 -11.10 -17.41
CA ALA A 413 2.75 -11.81 -17.87
C ALA A 413 2.71 -11.97 -19.39
N ASN A 414 1.59 -12.49 -19.91
CA ASN A 414 1.38 -12.70 -21.34
C ASN A 414 1.43 -11.39 -22.14
N PHE A 415 0.89 -10.30 -21.59
CA PHE A 415 0.95 -8.97 -22.17
C PHE A 415 2.38 -8.47 -22.25
N ALA A 416 3.16 -8.59 -21.17
CA ALA A 416 4.57 -8.20 -21.14
C ALA A 416 5.44 -8.99 -22.16
N GLU A 417 5.16 -10.28 -22.35
CA GLU A 417 5.83 -11.11 -23.35
C GLU A 417 5.45 -10.73 -24.79
N ALA A 418 4.18 -10.39 -25.02
CA ALA A 418 3.66 -10.06 -26.33
C ALA A 418 3.96 -8.62 -26.77
N LEU A 419 4.40 -7.75 -25.85
CA LEU A 419 4.77 -6.36 -26.16
C LEU A 419 5.89 -6.30 -27.23
N PRO A 420 5.76 -5.41 -28.24
CA PRO A 420 6.79 -5.18 -29.23
C PRO A 420 8.17 -4.88 -28.60
N LYS A 421 9.24 -5.36 -29.23
CA LYS A 421 10.62 -5.26 -28.70
C LYS A 421 11.13 -3.82 -28.57
N ASP A 422 10.46 -2.85 -29.19
CA ASP A 422 10.73 -1.40 -29.12
C ASP A 422 9.88 -0.68 -28.05
N THR A 423 9.40 -1.41 -27.04
CA THR A 423 8.63 -0.88 -25.90
C THR A 423 9.34 -1.15 -24.57
N VAL A 424 9.07 -0.29 -23.58
CA VAL A 424 9.63 -0.39 -22.22
C VAL A 424 8.50 -0.43 -21.18
N ILE A 425 8.58 -1.36 -20.25
CA ILE A 425 7.68 -1.44 -19.09
C ILE A 425 8.24 -0.58 -17.95
N LEU A 426 7.42 0.30 -17.41
CA LEU A 426 7.67 1.03 -16.18
C LEU A 426 6.86 0.38 -15.06
N THR A 427 7.51 -0.02 -13.97
CA THR A 427 6.84 -0.71 -12.86
C THR A 427 7.25 -0.19 -11.50
N ALA A 428 6.34 -0.36 -10.56
CA ALA A 428 6.48 -0.08 -9.14
C ALA A 428 5.46 -0.95 -8.41
N GLY A 429 5.81 -1.49 -7.24
CA GLY A 429 4.96 -2.39 -6.48
C GLY A 429 4.93 -3.83 -6.98
N CYS A 430 4.30 -4.72 -6.20
CA CYS A 430 4.42 -6.17 -6.38
C CYS A 430 3.81 -6.71 -7.68
N ALA A 431 3.05 -5.90 -8.45
CA ALA A 431 2.65 -6.26 -9.82
C ALA A 431 3.84 -6.66 -10.71
N LYS A 432 5.03 -6.12 -10.42
CA LYS A 432 6.29 -6.47 -11.08
C LYS A 432 6.54 -7.98 -11.19
N TYR A 433 6.10 -8.76 -10.19
CA TYR A 433 6.40 -10.18 -10.12
C TYR A 433 5.73 -11.04 -11.19
N LYS A 434 4.80 -10.47 -11.97
CA LYS A 434 4.25 -11.10 -13.17
C LYS A 434 5.22 -11.11 -14.34
N TYR A 435 6.22 -10.24 -14.38
CA TYR A 435 7.07 -10.09 -15.56
C TYR A 435 8.55 -9.73 -15.28
N ASN A 436 8.94 -9.41 -14.04
CA ASN A 436 10.31 -9.00 -13.70
C ASN A 436 11.35 -10.15 -13.74
N LYS A 437 10.90 -11.39 -13.87
CA LYS A 437 11.73 -12.59 -14.04
C LYS A 437 11.76 -13.10 -15.49
N LEU A 438 11.11 -12.38 -16.41
CA LEU A 438 11.14 -12.70 -17.84
C LEU A 438 12.40 -12.12 -18.49
N ASN A 439 12.95 -12.83 -19.47
CA ASN A 439 14.07 -12.35 -20.25
C ASN A 439 13.61 -11.42 -21.39
N LEU A 440 13.18 -10.22 -21.05
CA LEU A 440 12.64 -9.25 -22.01
C LEU A 440 13.72 -8.46 -22.77
N GLY A 441 14.98 -8.48 -22.30
CA GLY A 441 16.13 -7.81 -22.90
C GLY A 441 16.22 -6.31 -22.59
N ASP A 442 16.99 -5.59 -23.40
CA ASP A 442 17.21 -4.14 -23.32
C ASP A 442 17.10 -3.47 -24.69
N ILE A 443 16.96 -2.14 -24.69
CA ILE A 443 16.98 -1.29 -25.89
C ILE A 443 18.14 -0.31 -25.73
N GLY A 444 19.24 -0.54 -26.46
CA GLY A 444 20.42 0.31 -26.39
C GLY A 444 21.04 0.40 -24.98
N GLY A 445 20.97 -0.68 -24.20
CA GLY A 445 21.42 -0.75 -22.81
C GLY A 445 20.42 -0.16 -21.79
N ILE A 446 19.19 0.16 -22.18
CA ILE A 446 18.09 0.48 -21.24
C ILE A 446 17.25 -0.80 -21.06
N PRO A 447 17.18 -1.40 -19.86
CA PRO A 447 16.36 -2.60 -19.65
C PRO A 447 14.90 -2.37 -20.07
N ARG A 448 14.27 -3.39 -20.68
CA ARG A 448 12.85 -3.29 -21.08
C ARG A 448 11.87 -3.36 -19.90
N VAL A 449 12.36 -3.60 -18.69
CA VAL A 449 11.61 -3.46 -17.45
C VAL A 449 12.39 -2.52 -16.52
N LEU A 450 11.82 -1.36 -16.24
CA LEU A 450 12.39 -0.37 -15.32
C LEU A 450 11.58 -0.40 -14.03
N ASP A 451 12.14 -1.06 -13.02
CA ASP A 451 11.55 -1.14 -11.69
C ASP A 451 11.99 0.05 -10.83
N ALA A 452 11.04 0.94 -10.55
CA ALA A 452 11.25 2.12 -9.70
C ALA A 452 11.25 1.79 -8.20
N GLY A 453 10.64 0.68 -7.79
CA GLY A 453 10.60 0.26 -6.39
C GLY A 453 9.23 -0.25 -5.91
N GLN A 454 8.85 0.11 -4.69
CA GLN A 454 7.62 -0.29 -4.00
C GLN A 454 6.40 0.37 -4.63
N CYS A 455 5.19 0.03 -4.20
CA CYS A 455 3.98 0.67 -4.71
C CYS A 455 3.97 2.21 -4.53
N ASN A 456 4.53 2.74 -3.44
CA ASN A 456 4.74 4.19 -3.22
C ASN A 456 5.66 4.82 -4.27
N ASP A 457 6.61 4.06 -4.83
CA ASP A 457 7.52 4.54 -5.87
C ASP A 457 6.82 4.70 -7.23
N SER A 458 5.50 4.45 -7.30
CA SER A 458 4.65 5.00 -8.37
C SER A 458 4.73 6.52 -8.46
N TYR A 459 5.09 7.20 -7.36
CA TYR A 459 5.48 8.61 -7.37
C TYR A 459 6.64 8.89 -8.33
N SER A 460 7.67 8.05 -8.34
CA SER A 460 8.77 8.19 -9.30
C SER A 460 8.26 8.13 -10.74
N LEU A 461 7.32 7.23 -11.05
CA LEU A 461 6.74 7.10 -12.39
C LEU A 461 5.94 8.36 -12.80
N ALA A 462 5.21 8.96 -11.86
CA ALA A 462 4.53 10.23 -12.08
C ALA A 462 5.52 11.37 -12.34
N VAL A 463 6.59 11.48 -11.54
CA VAL A 463 7.67 12.47 -11.73
C VAL A 463 8.34 12.30 -13.10
N ILE A 464 8.63 11.06 -13.50
CA ILE A 464 9.20 10.75 -14.81
C ILE A 464 8.27 11.20 -15.94
N ALA A 465 6.97 10.89 -15.87
CA ALA A 465 6.00 11.32 -16.87
C ALA A 465 5.92 12.85 -16.96
N LEU A 466 5.86 13.56 -15.83
CA LEU A 466 5.84 15.02 -15.80
C LEU A 466 7.13 15.62 -16.38
N LYS A 467 8.29 15.01 -16.13
CA LYS A 467 9.55 15.48 -16.73
C LYS A 467 9.57 15.24 -18.24
N LEU A 468 9.12 14.09 -18.71
CA LEU A 468 9.04 13.83 -20.14
C LEU A 468 8.08 14.80 -20.84
N LYS A 469 6.94 15.11 -20.21
CA LYS A 469 6.00 16.14 -20.70
C LYS A 469 6.71 17.48 -20.91
N GLU A 470 7.49 17.92 -19.91
CA GLU A 470 8.29 19.15 -19.97
C GLU A 470 9.33 19.09 -21.09
N VAL A 471 10.12 18.02 -21.17
CA VAL A 471 11.21 17.86 -22.15
C VAL A 471 10.70 17.80 -23.59
N PHE A 472 9.52 17.21 -23.82
CA PHE A 472 8.89 17.18 -25.13
C PHE A 472 8.02 18.41 -25.43
N GLY A 473 7.91 19.37 -24.50
CA GLY A 473 7.12 20.58 -24.68
C GLY A 473 5.63 20.31 -24.92
N LEU A 474 5.08 19.29 -24.25
CA LEU A 474 3.69 18.86 -24.41
C LEU A 474 2.77 19.61 -23.44
N ASP A 475 1.58 19.97 -23.91
CA ASP A 475 0.57 20.68 -23.11
C ASP A 475 -0.09 19.73 -22.11
N ASP A 476 -0.27 18.46 -22.47
CA ASP A 476 -0.95 17.43 -21.69
C ASP A 476 -0.06 16.19 -21.49
N VAL A 477 -0.03 15.64 -20.27
CA VAL A 477 0.71 14.40 -19.96
C VAL A 477 0.21 13.22 -20.79
N ASN A 478 -1.06 13.22 -21.18
CA ASN A 478 -1.68 12.17 -21.98
C ASN A 478 -1.23 12.17 -23.46
N GLN A 479 -0.47 13.18 -23.90
CA GLN A 479 0.14 13.21 -25.23
C GLN A 479 1.48 12.44 -25.28
N LEU A 480 2.02 12.04 -24.12
CA LEU A 480 3.22 11.22 -24.08
C LEU A 480 2.96 9.83 -24.69
N PRO A 481 3.99 9.17 -25.24
CA PRO A 481 3.89 7.78 -25.67
C PRO A 481 3.90 6.84 -24.46
N ILE A 482 2.98 7.03 -23.51
CA ILE A 482 2.82 6.24 -22.30
C ILE A 482 1.41 5.68 -22.27
N SER A 483 1.29 4.38 -22.05
CA SER A 483 0.03 3.69 -21.82
C SER A 483 0.00 3.15 -20.38
N TYR A 484 -1.15 3.23 -19.72
CA TYR A 484 -1.32 2.81 -18.32
C TYR A 484 -2.16 1.52 -18.27
N ASN A 485 -1.53 0.40 -17.90
CA ASN A 485 -2.14 -0.90 -17.74
C ASN A 485 -1.87 -1.43 -16.32
N ILE A 486 -2.58 -0.88 -15.35
CA ILE A 486 -2.28 -0.95 -13.92
C ILE A 486 -3.02 -2.13 -13.27
N ALA A 487 -2.28 -2.94 -12.52
CA ALA A 487 -2.85 -3.98 -11.67
C ALA A 487 -3.13 -3.43 -10.26
N TRP A 488 -4.28 -3.71 -9.68
CA TRP A 488 -4.57 -3.33 -8.30
C TRP A 488 -5.03 -4.53 -7.46
N TYR A 489 -4.90 -4.42 -6.14
CA TYR A 489 -5.39 -5.42 -5.21
C TYR A 489 -5.98 -4.80 -3.95
N GLU A 490 -5.21 -3.96 -3.25
CA GLU A 490 -5.61 -3.37 -1.97
C GLU A 490 -5.56 -1.83 -1.99
N GLN A 491 -5.60 -1.21 -0.82
CA GLN A 491 -5.95 0.20 -0.64
C GLN A 491 -4.81 1.16 -0.97
N LYS A 492 -3.54 0.75 -0.88
CA LYS A 492 -2.42 1.56 -1.37
C LYS A 492 -2.51 1.76 -2.89
N ALA A 493 -2.93 0.74 -3.64
CA ALA A 493 -3.21 0.91 -5.07
C ALA A 493 -4.39 1.88 -5.35
N VAL A 494 -5.36 1.99 -4.44
CA VAL A 494 -6.49 2.94 -4.59
C VAL A 494 -5.99 4.38 -4.46
N ILE A 495 -5.14 4.69 -3.48
CA ILE A 495 -4.61 6.06 -3.35
C ILE A 495 -3.65 6.41 -4.49
N VAL A 496 -2.88 5.44 -5.01
CA VAL A 496 -2.07 5.64 -6.23
C VAL A 496 -2.95 5.97 -7.43
N LEU A 497 -4.08 5.26 -7.61
CA LEU A 497 -5.04 5.57 -8.67
C LEU A 497 -5.60 6.99 -8.51
N LEU A 498 -6.10 7.35 -7.32
CA LEU A 498 -6.64 8.70 -7.07
C LEU A 498 -5.59 9.79 -7.32
N ALA A 499 -4.32 9.55 -6.97
CA ALA A 499 -3.23 10.46 -7.26
C ALA A 499 -3.00 10.64 -8.78
N LEU A 500 -3.03 9.55 -9.56
CA LEU A 500 -2.92 9.64 -11.03
C LEU A 500 -4.09 10.40 -11.66
N LEU A 501 -5.32 10.16 -11.18
CA LEU A 501 -6.51 10.90 -11.64
C LEU A 501 -6.39 12.39 -11.31
N TYR A 502 -5.91 12.75 -10.11
CA TYR A 502 -5.65 14.13 -9.72
C TYR A 502 -4.57 14.80 -10.60
N LEU A 503 -3.52 14.07 -10.97
CA LEU A 503 -2.49 14.53 -11.90
C LEU A 503 -2.97 14.64 -13.36
N GLY A 504 -4.23 14.31 -13.63
CA GLY A 504 -4.84 14.44 -14.96
C GLY A 504 -4.53 13.29 -15.91
N VAL A 505 -4.00 12.16 -15.41
CA VAL A 505 -3.79 10.96 -16.22
C VAL A 505 -5.14 10.36 -16.61
N LYS A 506 -5.30 10.06 -17.90
CA LYS A 506 -6.50 9.46 -18.50
C LYS A 506 -6.19 8.11 -19.15
N ASN A 507 -7.25 7.40 -19.52
CA ASN A 507 -7.21 6.14 -20.26
C ASN A 507 -6.46 5.01 -19.52
N ILE A 508 -6.54 5.03 -18.19
CA ILE A 508 -5.97 3.98 -17.33
C ILE A 508 -6.81 2.72 -17.50
N HIS A 509 -6.18 1.64 -17.95
CA HIS A 509 -6.76 0.31 -17.85
C HIS A 509 -6.41 -0.26 -16.48
N LEU A 510 -7.44 -0.60 -15.70
CA LEU A 510 -7.33 -1.05 -14.33
C LEU A 510 -7.86 -2.47 -14.21
N GLY A 511 -7.04 -3.38 -13.69
CA GLY A 511 -7.39 -4.80 -13.66
C GLY A 511 -6.83 -5.62 -12.48
N PRO A 512 -7.12 -6.94 -12.45
CA PRO A 512 -7.78 -7.69 -13.52
C PRO A 512 -9.31 -7.54 -13.53
N THR A 513 -9.89 -6.87 -12.54
CA THR A 513 -11.31 -6.45 -12.53
C THR A 513 -11.41 -5.03 -12.01
N LEU A 514 -12.48 -4.32 -12.35
CA LEU A 514 -12.78 -3.04 -11.70
C LEU A 514 -13.20 -3.25 -10.23
N PRO A 515 -13.02 -2.24 -9.36
CA PRO A 515 -13.41 -2.34 -7.96
C PRO A 515 -14.92 -2.50 -7.72
N ALA A 516 -15.27 -3.45 -6.84
CA ALA A 516 -16.65 -3.72 -6.42
C ALA A 516 -17.30 -2.57 -5.64
N PHE A 517 -16.49 -1.66 -5.10
CA PHE A 517 -16.97 -0.47 -4.39
C PHE A 517 -17.31 0.70 -5.32
N LEU A 518 -17.17 0.54 -6.64
CA LEU A 518 -17.68 1.50 -7.62
C LEU A 518 -19.10 1.09 -8.01
N SER A 519 -20.08 1.92 -7.66
CA SER A 519 -21.45 1.74 -8.17
C SER A 519 -21.47 1.96 -9.69
N PRO A 520 -22.51 1.50 -10.41
CA PRO A 520 -22.61 1.74 -11.85
C PRO A 520 -22.51 3.23 -12.24
N ASN A 521 -23.12 4.12 -11.47
CA ASN A 521 -23.07 5.57 -11.76
C ASN A 521 -21.69 6.16 -11.46
N VAL A 522 -21.05 5.78 -10.34
CA VAL A 522 -19.70 6.27 -10.02
C VAL A 522 -18.67 5.74 -11.02
N ALA A 523 -18.78 4.47 -11.43
CA ALA A 523 -17.95 3.92 -12.49
C ALA A 523 -18.13 4.68 -13.81
N LYS A 524 -19.38 5.00 -14.18
CA LYS A 524 -19.69 5.82 -15.36
C LYS A 524 -19.03 7.19 -15.29
N VAL A 525 -19.08 7.88 -14.16
CA VAL A 525 -18.40 9.19 -13.96
C VAL A 525 -16.89 9.06 -14.17
N LEU A 526 -16.27 7.97 -13.69
CA LEU A 526 -14.84 7.72 -13.90
C LEU A 526 -14.48 7.43 -15.37
N VAL A 527 -15.34 6.68 -16.07
CA VAL A 527 -15.20 6.42 -17.52
C VAL A 527 -15.33 7.71 -18.31
N GLU A 528 -16.38 8.51 -18.05
CA GLU A 528 -16.67 9.72 -18.83
C GLU A 528 -15.62 10.83 -18.64
N ASN A 529 -15.10 11.00 -17.42
CA ASN A 529 -14.14 12.08 -17.13
C ASN A 529 -12.68 11.68 -17.37
N PHE A 530 -12.33 10.43 -17.06
CA PHE A 530 -10.95 9.95 -17.04
C PHE A 530 -10.65 8.81 -18.02
N GLY A 531 -11.66 8.23 -18.68
CA GLY A 531 -11.47 7.12 -19.60
C GLY A 531 -10.99 5.84 -18.92
N ILE A 532 -11.28 5.64 -17.63
CA ILE A 532 -10.91 4.39 -16.95
C ILE A 532 -11.58 3.21 -17.64
N ALA A 533 -10.81 2.17 -17.93
CA ALA A 533 -11.31 0.94 -18.55
C ALA A 533 -10.86 -0.30 -17.78
N GLY A 534 -11.55 -1.42 -17.97
CA GLY A 534 -11.04 -2.73 -17.56
C GLY A 534 -10.09 -3.30 -18.62
N ILE A 535 -9.44 -4.42 -18.29
CA ILE A 535 -8.70 -5.23 -19.28
C ILE A 535 -9.64 -6.19 -20.00
N THR A 536 -9.26 -6.62 -21.20
CA THR A 536 -9.98 -7.64 -21.98
C THR A 536 -9.12 -8.90 -22.17
N ASN A 537 -8.62 -9.15 -23.37
CA ASN A 537 -7.60 -10.14 -23.68
C ASN A 537 -6.34 -9.45 -24.21
N VAL A 538 -5.21 -10.16 -24.21
CA VAL A 538 -3.91 -9.58 -24.57
C VAL A 538 -3.91 -9.05 -26.01
N GLU A 539 -4.53 -9.75 -26.95
CA GLU A 539 -4.53 -9.35 -28.36
C GLU A 539 -5.28 -8.03 -28.59
N ASP A 540 -6.49 -7.92 -28.04
CA ASP A 540 -7.33 -6.74 -28.21
C ASP A 540 -6.78 -5.54 -27.45
N ASP A 541 -6.28 -5.74 -26.23
CA ASP A 541 -5.68 -4.64 -25.46
C ASP A 541 -4.38 -4.15 -26.12
N LEU A 542 -3.57 -5.03 -26.73
CA LEU A 542 -2.40 -4.60 -27.51
C LEU A 542 -2.81 -3.71 -28.69
N LYS A 543 -3.89 -4.04 -29.40
CA LYS A 543 -4.43 -3.19 -30.48
C LYS A 543 -4.87 -1.83 -29.91
N ILE A 544 -5.64 -1.84 -28.82
CA ILE A 544 -6.13 -0.60 -28.16
C ILE A 544 -4.95 0.30 -27.76
N PHE A 545 -3.91 -0.26 -27.15
CA PHE A 545 -2.79 0.53 -26.64
C PHE A 545 -1.80 1.00 -27.71
N LEU A 546 -1.66 0.26 -28.79
CA LEU A 546 -0.69 0.56 -29.85
C LEU A 546 -1.28 1.41 -30.97
N GLY A 547 -2.61 1.45 -31.11
CA GLY A 547 -3.33 2.17 -32.15
C GLY A 547 -3.60 1.29 -33.36
#